data_AF-A0AAP5UCF3-F1
#
_entry.id   AF-A0AAP5UCF3-F1
#
_cell.length_a   1.000
_cell.length_b   1.000
_cell.length_c   1.000
_cell.angle_alpha   90.00
_cell.angle_beta   90.00
_cell.angle_gamma   90.00
#
_symmetry.space_group_name_H-M   'P 1'
#
loop_
_entity.id
_entity.type
_entity.pdbx_description
1 polymer ?
#
loop_
_entity_poly.entity_id
_entity_poly.type
_entity_poly.pdbx_seq_one_letter_code
_entity_poly.pdbx_strand_id
1 'polypeptide(L)'
;MDEILKHGVFWINGNLTAINSTLLILLLAVGTILSLLIFYLAWHNLATRTWTPILCLTGFLIPLIVHGDGNILKSLIIGYIFIIAGASFSVQALRFS
;
A
#
# COMPACT_ATOMS: atom_id res chain seq x y z
N MET A 1 -1.94 -35.16 -9.55
CA MET A 1 -1.10 -34.34 -8.65
C MET A 1 -0.45 -33.26 -9.49
N ASP A 2 -1.21 -32.34 -10.09
CA ASP A 2 -0.65 -31.32 -11.02
C ASP A 2 -1.60 -30.11 -11.28
N GLU A 3 -2.46 -29.73 -10.34
CA GLU A 3 -3.28 -28.49 -10.46
C GLU A 3 -2.89 -27.40 -9.46
N ILE A 4 -2.21 -27.78 -8.37
CA ILE A 4 -1.78 -26.88 -7.29
C ILE A 4 -0.63 -25.96 -7.74
N LEU A 5 0.20 -26.42 -8.69
CA LEU A 5 1.35 -25.65 -9.19
C LEU A 5 1.00 -24.65 -10.29
N LYS A 6 -0.15 -24.81 -10.96
CA LYS A 6 -0.53 -23.94 -12.10
C LYS A 6 -1.15 -22.61 -11.64
N HIS A 7 -1.66 -22.57 -10.41
CA HIS A 7 -2.34 -21.43 -9.81
C HIS A 7 -1.58 -20.92 -8.57
N GLY A 8 -0.25 -20.82 -8.71
CA GLY A 8 0.67 -20.52 -7.61
C GLY A 8 0.28 -19.31 -6.77
N VAL A 9 0.45 -19.42 -5.44
CA VAL A 9 0.29 -18.43 -4.35
C VAL A 9 -1.04 -17.65 -4.29
N PHE A 10 -1.64 -17.28 -5.43
CA PHE A 10 -2.92 -16.60 -5.60
C PHE A 10 -4.13 -17.48 -5.27
N TRP A 11 -3.97 -18.80 -5.19
CA TRP A 11 -5.00 -19.75 -4.74
C TRP A 11 -4.82 -20.22 -3.29
N ILE A 12 -4.00 -19.54 -2.48
CA ILE A 12 -4.16 -19.64 -1.03
C ILE A 12 -5.55 -19.08 -0.73
N ASN A 13 -6.45 -19.97 -0.29
CA ASN A 13 -7.84 -19.66 0.05
C ASN A 13 -7.82 -18.59 1.16
N GLY A 14 -7.91 -17.32 0.74
CA GLY A 14 -7.87 -16.18 1.62
C GLY A 14 -9.11 -16.26 2.50
N ASN A 15 -8.92 -16.65 3.75
CA ASN A 15 -9.99 -16.73 4.71
C ASN A 15 -10.67 -15.35 4.81
N LEU A 16 -11.94 -15.32 4.39
CA LEU A 16 -12.93 -14.25 4.50
C LEU A 16 -12.71 -13.02 3.62
N THR A 17 -13.82 -12.59 3.03
CA THR A 17 -14.06 -11.42 2.16
C THR A 17 -13.74 -10.05 2.79
N ALA A 18 -13.14 -10.00 3.98
CA ALA A 18 -12.94 -8.77 4.73
C ALA A 18 -11.65 -8.79 5.56
N ILE A 19 -10.99 -7.63 5.68
CA ILE A 19 -9.97 -7.42 6.71
C ILE A 19 -10.67 -7.44 8.06
N ASN A 20 -10.54 -8.52 8.82
CA ASN A 20 -11.06 -8.58 10.19
C ASN A 20 -9.97 -8.33 11.25
N SER A 21 -8.71 -8.17 10.83
CA SER A 21 -7.61 -7.89 11.73
C SER A 21 -7.57 -6.39 12.05
N THR A 22 -8.08 -6.02 13.23
CA THR A 22 -8.02 -4.66 13.77
C THR A 22 -6.60 -4.07 13.71
N LEU A 23 -5.58 -4.90 13.95
CA LEU A 23 -4.19 -4.48 13.88
C LEU A 23 -3.77 -4.10 12.46
N LEU A 24 -4.17 -4.89 11.45
CA LEU A 24 -3.84 -4.60 10.06
C LEU A 24 -4.52 -3.31 9.58
N ILE A 25 -5.78 -3.10 9.96
CA ILE A 25 -6.53 -1.88 9.65
C ILE A 25 -5.85 -0.67 10.29
N LEU A 26 -5.48 -0.77 11.58
CA LEU A 26 -4.76 0.30 12.28
C LEU A 26 -3.43 0.63 11.60
N LEU A 27 -2.66 -0.39 11.20
CA LEU A 27 -1.39 -0.20 10.53
C LEU A 27 -1.55 0.53 9.19
N LEU A 28 -2.53 0.11 8.38
CA LEU A 28 -2.86 0.76 7.10
C LEU A 28 -3.36 2.20 7.30
N ALA A 29 -4.18 2.45 8.32
CA ALA A 29 -4.68 3.78 8.66
C ALA A 29 -3.55 4.72 9.12
N VAL A 30 -2.67 4.26 10.00
CA VAL A 30 -1.48 5.02 10.43
C VAL A 30 -0.57 5.31 9.25
N GLY A 31 -0.34 4.33 8.37
CA GLY A 31 0.42 4.52 7.13
C GLY A 31 -0.18 5.60 6.22
N THR A 32 -1.51 5.60 6.08
CA THR A 32 -2.24 6.61 5.29
C THR A 32 -2.07 8.01 5.87
N ILE A 33 -2.21 8.17 7.19
CA ILE A 33 -2.04 9.45 7.89
C ILE A 33 -0.61 9.95 7.76
N LEU A 34 0.39 9.09 7.97
CA LEU A 34 1.80 9.45 7.82
C LEU A 34 2.12 9.88 6.39
N SER A 35 1.59 9.16 5.39
CA SER A 35 1.78 9.51 3.98
C SER A 35 1.20 10.88 3.64
N LEU A 36 0.02 11.23 4.18
CA LEU A 36 -0.58 12.55 4.06
C LEU A 36 0.26 13.64 4.74
N LEU A 37 0.77 13.36 5.94
CA LEU A 37 1.59 14.30 6.70
C LEU A 37 2.91 14.60 5.96
N ILE A 38 3.58 13.57 5.45
CA ILE A 38 4.79 13.72 4.62
C ILE A 38 4.47 14.52 3.36
N PHE A 39 3.35 14.24 2.69
CA PHE A 39 2.91 15.03 1.54
C PHE A 39 2.72 16.50 1.88
N TYR A 40 2.01 16.80 2.98
CA TYR A 40 1.77 18.17 3.44
C TYR A 40 3.07 18.92 3.73
N LEU A 41 3.99 18.29 4.46
CA LEU A 41 5.30 18.88 4.78
C LEU A 41 6.15 19.09 3.52
N ALA A 42 6.21 18.10 2.64
CA ALA A 42 6.94 18.20 1.37
C ALA A 42 6.36 19.29 0.47
N TRP A 43 5.05 19.47 0.47
CA TRP A 43 4.37 20.47 -0.35
C TRP A 43 4.58 21.90 0.15
N HIS A 44 4.61 22.10 1.46
CA HIS A 44 4.88 23.41 2.06
C HIS A 44 6.34 23.86 1.92
N ASN A 45 7.27 22.91 1.78
CA ASN A 45 8.67 23.21 1.63
C ASN A 45 9.05 23.28 0.14
N LEU A 46 9.25 24.50 -0.38
CA LEU A 46 9.57 24.75 -1.80
C LEU A 46 10.82 24.00 -2.26
N ALA A 47 11.79 23.77 -1.37
CA ALA A 47 13.01 23.05 -1.68
C ALA A 47 12.80 21.54 -1.86
N THR A 48 11.75 20.92 -1.28
CA THR A 48 11.56 19.46 -1.27
C THR A 48 10.20 19.03 -1.83
N ARG A 49 9.63 19.86 -2.72
CA ARG A 49 8.27 19.67 -3.25
C ARG A 49 8.18 18.43 -4.12
N THR A 50 7.51 17.40 -3.62
CA THR A 50 7.42 16.11 -4.29
C THR A 50 6.00 15.54 -4.23
N TRP A 51 5.59 14.89 -5.33
CA TRP A 51 4.29 14.21 -5.45
C TRP A 51 4.37 12.72 -5.10
N THR A 52 5.58 12.22 -4.84
CA THR A 52 5.87 10.81 -4.55
C THR A 52 5.13 10.25 -3.33
N PRO A 53 4.84 11.03 -2.25
CA PRO A 53 4.06 10.50 -1.12
C PRO A 53 2.61 10.13 -1.48
N ILE A 54 2.05 10.65 -2.59
CA ILE A 54 0.71 10.27 -3.05
C ILE A 54 0.69 8.80 -3.50
N LEU A 55 1.79 8.30 -4.07
CA LEU A 55 1.88 6.92 -4.54
C LEU A 55 1.85 5.94 -3.36
N CYS A 56 2.53 6.28 -2.26
CA CYS A 56 2.41 5.55 -0.99
C CYS A 56 0.98 5.58 -0.44
N LEU A 57 0.33 6.75 -0.47
CA LEU A 57 -1.04 6.94 0.00
C LEU A 57 -2.01 6.03 -0.76
N THR A 58 -1.88 5.96 -2.09
CA THR A 58 -2.68 5.03 -2.90
C THR A 58 -2.43 3.58 -2.51
N GLY A 59 -1.17 3.21 -2.22
CA GLY A 59 -0.82 1.86 -1.78
C GLY A 59 -1.44 1.46 -0.44
N PHE A 60 -1.56 2.39 0.51
CA PHE A 60 -2.25 2.13 1.78
C PHE A 60 -3.78 2.10 1.65
N LEU A 61 -4.36 2.83 0.69
CA LEU A 61 -5.81 2.86 0.45
C LEU A 61 -6.34 1.64 -0.32
N ILE A 62 -5.57 1.07 -1.25
CA ILE A 62 -5.98 -0.10 -2.05
C ILE A 62 -6.54 -1.25 -1.19
N PRO A 63 -5.81 -1.76 -0.16
CA PRO A 63 -6.34 -2.83 0.69
C PRO A 63 -7.53 -2.41 1.56
N LEU A 64 -7.72 -1.11 1.83
CA LEU A 64 -8.83 -0.59 2.62
C LEU A 64 -10.12 -0.37 1.80
N ILE A 65 -10.03 -0.15 0.49
CA ILE A 65 -11.17 0.17 -0.37
C ILE A 65 -11.58 -1.04 -1.21
N VAL A 66 -10.59 -1.75 -1.77
CA VAL A 66 -10.82 -2.83 -2.73
C VAL A 66 -10.98 -4.17 -2.00
N HIS A 67 -12.25 -4.54 -1.78
CA HIS A 67 -12.67 -5.82 -1.17
C HIS A 67 -13.26 -6.82 -2.18
N GLY A 68 -13.16 -6.54 -3.49
CA GLY A 68 -14.11 -7.03 -4.50
C GLY A 68 -14.05 -8.51 -4.92
N ASP A 69 -12.99 -9.27 -4.62
CA ASP A 69 -12.79 -10.60 -5.22
C ASP A 69 -12.65 -11.77 -4.22
N GLY A 70 -12.94 -11.54 -2.93
CA GLY A 70 -12.86 -12.60 -1.91
C GLY A 70 -11.45 -13.03 -1.51
N ASN A 71 -10.39 -12.48 -2.13
CA ASN A 71 -9.01 -12.69 -1.70
C ASN A 71 -8.32 -11.37 -1.29
N ILE A 72 -8.36 -11.07 0.01
CA ILE A 72 -7.71 -9.89 0.58
C ILE A 72 -6.19 -9.88 0.38
N LEU A 73 -5.56 -11.06 0.28
CA LEU A 73 -4.12 -11.19 0.09
C LEU A 73 -3.66 -10.55 -1.22
N LYS A 74 -4.46 -10.69 -2.29
CA LYS A 74 -4.19 -10.06 -3.59
C LYS A 74 -4.20 -8.53 -3.48
N SER A 75 -5.21 -7.98 -2.82
CA SER A 75 -5.32 -6.53 -2.58
C SER A 75 -4.16 -6.00 -1.75
N LEU A 76 -3.76 -6.76 -0.71
CA LEU A 76 -2.64 -6.42 0.16
C LEU A 76 -1.29 -6.44 -0.58
N ILE A 77 -1.03 -7.48 -1.39
CA ILE A 77 0.20 -7.58 -2.20
C ILE A 77 0.31 -6.39 -3.14
N ILE A 78 -0.78 -6.05 -3.85
CA ILE A 78 -0.78 -4.90 -4.77
C ILE A 78 -0.51 -3.61 -4.00
N GLY A 79 -1.19 -3.37 -2.87
CA GLY A 79 -0.97 -2.21 -2.02
C GLY A 79 0.49 -2.08 -1.56
N TYR A 80 1.11 -3.18 -1.13
CA TYR A 80 2.51 -3.21 -0.70
C TYR A 80 3.50 -2.88 -1.82
N ILE A 81 3.25 -3.32 -3.06
CA ILE A 81 4.10 -2.97 -4.21
C ILE A 81 4.10 -1.45 -4.41
N PHE A 82 2.92 -0.82 -4.34
CA PHE A 82 2.81 0.65 -4.42
C PHE A 82 3.51 1.34 -3.24
N ILE A 83 3.37 0.84 -2.02
CA ILE A 83 4.06 1.40 -0.84
C ILE A 83 5.58 1.35 -1.02
N ILE A 84 6.13 0.21 -1.44
CA ILE A 84 7.59 0.03 -1.59
C ILE A 84 8.13 0.90 -2.73
N ALA A 85 7.45 0.90 -3.88
CA ALA A 85 7.85 1.75 -5.00
C ALA A 85 7.78 3.24 -4.61
N GLY A 86 6.65 3.67 -4.04
CA GLY A 86 6.43 5.05 -3.60
C GLY A 86 7.47 5.51 -2.57
N ALA A 87 7.79 4.67 -1.58
CA ALA A 87 8.78 4.97 -0.57
C ALA A 87 10.19 5.08 -1.18
N SER A 88 10.54 4.17 -2.09
CA SER A 88 11.84 4.17 -2.78
C SER A 88 12.05 5.43 -3.63
N PHE A 89 11.00 5.88 -4.32
CA PHE A 89 11.04 7.15 -5.06
C PHE A 89 11.00 8.37 -4.13
N SER A 90 10.23 8.31 -3.04
CA SER A 90 10.11 9.41 -2.09
C SER A 90 11.41 9.70 -1.37
N VAL A 91 12.13 8.68 -0.90
CA VAL A 91 13.45 8.84 -0.25
C VAL A 91 14.46 9.47 -1.20
N GLN A 92 14.49 9.03 -2.47
CA GLN A 92 15.38 9.63 -3.46
C GLN A 92 14.99 11.08 -3.75
N ALA A 93 13.70 11.36 -3.94
CA ALA A 93 13.23 12.70 -4.22
C ALA A 93 13.45 13.66 -3.03
N LEU A 94 13.43 13.18 -1.78
CA LEU A 94 13.77 13.98 -0.59
C LEU A 94 15.29 14.17 -0.41
N ARG A 95 16.11 13.21 -0.88
CA ARG A 95 17.57 13.25 -0.72
C ARG A 95 18.27 14.13 -1.76
N PHE A 96 17.69 14.28 -2.94
CA PHE A 96 18.28 15.01 -4.07
C PHE A 96 17.61 16.37 -4.36
N SER A 97 16.74 16.85 -3.46
CA SER A 97 16.00 18.11 -3.58
C SER A 97 16.52 19.17 -2.62
#